data_AF-W6V3G1-F1
#
_entry.id   AF-W6V3G1-F1
#
_cell.length_a   1.000
_cell.length_b   1.000
_cell.length_c   1.000
_cell.angle_alpha   90.00
_cell.angle_beta   90.00
_cell.angle_gamma   90.00
#
_symmetry.space_group_name_H-M   'P 1'
#
loop_
_entity.id
_entity.type
_entity.pdbx_description
1 polymer ?
#
loop_
_entity_poly.entity_id
_entity_poly.type
_entity_poly.pdbx_seq_one_letter_code
_entity_poly.pdbx_strand_id
1 'polypeptide(L)'
;MEFLDTSDTSNPSPQPPPPPPPACTTSSTSLMPPQRGDKTDLRLRIKHVMNAKERTRTASVNDAFLMLRRLIPTQPLNRKLSKIETLRLATSYIAHLNSILVTGIPAAEQPCLRHLNTPCGGQPPRVCTFCVNEFNQRQKELEEQI
;
A
#
# COMPACT_ATOMS: atom_id res chain seq x y z
N MET A 1 -17.25 -35.31 -19.02
CA MET A 1 -17.87 -33.97 -18.89
C MET A 1 -16.77 -33.08 -18.36
N GLU A 2 -16.00 -32.50 -19.28
CA GLU A 2 -14.83 -31.68 -18.97
C GLU A 2 -15.29 -30.29 -18.57
N PHE A 3 -14.86 -29.80 -17.41
CA PHE A 3 -15.07 -28.43 -16.99
C PHE A 3 -13.73 -27.71 -17.01
N LEU A 4 -13.63 -26.72 -17.90
CA LEU A 4 -12.46 -25.89 -18.15
C LEU A 4 -12.04 -25.12 -16.88
N ASP A 5 -10.78 -25.26 -16.51
CA ASP A 5 -10.08 -24.37 -15.59
C ASP A 5 -9.93 -23.00 -16.27
N THR A 6 -10.54 -21.97 -15.69
CA THR A 6 -10.38 -20.58 -16.14
C THR A 6 -9.49 -19.85 -15.13
N SER A 7 -8.19 -20.08 -15.22
CA SER A 7 -7.18 -19.30 -14.52
C SER A 7 -6.67 -18.16 -15.42
N ASP A 8 -7.44 -17.07 -15.49
CA ASP A 8 -6.92 -15.77 -15.91
C ASP A 8 -6.29 -15.08 -14.70
N THR A 9 -4.97 -15.15 -14.59
CA THR A 9 -4.20 -14.20 -13.79
C THR A 9 -3.01 -13.78 -14.63
N SER A 10 -3.30 -12.84 -15.51
CA SER A 10 -2.31 -12.02 -16.21
C SER A 10 -1.49 -11.24 -15.18
N ASN A 11 -0.40 -11.86 -14.72
CA ASN A 11 0.67 -11.24 -13.95
C ASN A 11 1.56 -10.44 -14.91
N PRO A 12 1.58 -9.09 -14.88
CA PRO A 12 2.52 -8.36 -15.72
C PRO A 12 3.93 -8.51 -15.12
N SER A 13 4.78 -9.26 -15.81
CA SER A 13 6.21 -9.32 -15.55
C SER A 13 6.80 -7.92 -15.35
N PRO A 14 7.71 -7.72 -14.37
CA PRO A 14 8.42 -6.45 -14.22
C PRO A 14 9.28 -6.19 -15.46
N GLN A 15 8.91 -5.18 -16.25
CA GLN A 15 9.71 -4.76 -17.41
C GLN A 15 11.07 -4.22 -16.94
N PRO A 16 12.19 -4.66 -17.55
CA PRO A 16 13.51 -4.13 -17.23
C PRO A 16 13.63 -2.64 -17.62
N PRO A 17 14.48 -1.87 -16.92
CA PRO A 17 14.67 -0.46 -17.23
C PRO A 17 15.25 -0.26 -18.64
N PRO A 18 14.88 0.83 -19.34
CA PRO A 18 15.39 1.10 -20.68
C PRO A 18 16.90 1.37 -20.67
N PRO A 19 17.62 1.04 -21.77
CA PRO A 19 19.07 1.23 -21.86
C PRO A 19 19.46 2.72 -21.81
N PRO A 20 20.65 3.05 -21.28
CA PRO A 20 21.15 4.43 -21.26
C PRO A 20 21.43 4.95 -22.68
N PRO A 21 21.31 6.27 -22.92
CA PRO A 21 21.58 6.87 -24.22
C PRO A 21 23.08 6.75 -24.59
N PRO A 22 23.41 6.72 -25.90
CA PRO A 22 24.80 6.58 -26.35
C PRO A 22 25.63 7.80 -25.94
N ALA A 23 26.84 7.53 -25.43
CA ALA A 23 27.85 8.55 -25.14
C ALA A 23 28.21 9.31 -26.42
N CYS A 24 28.05 10.62 -26.38
CA CYS A 24 28.32 11.50 -27.52
C CYS A 24 29.84 11.69 -27.64
N THR A 25 30.46 11.11 -28.67
CA THR A 25 31.86 11.40 -29.04
C THR A 25 31.89 12.67 -29.88
N THR A 26 32.63 13.67 -29.39
CA THR A 26 32.79 15.00 -29.97
C THR A 26 33.60 14.96 -31.27
N SER A 27 33.03 15.39 -32.40
CA SER A 27 33.75 15.73 -33.63
C SER A 27 33.00 16.81 -34.43
N SER A 28 33.76 17.74 -35.00
CA SER A 28 33.39 19.10 -35.40
C SER A 28 32.60 19.28 -36.72
N THR A 29 31.85 20.39 -36.74
CA THR A 29 31.47 21.31 -37.85
C THR A 29 30.71 20.81 -39.10
N SER A 30 29.45 21.24 -39.25
CA SER A 30 28.90 21.74 -40.53
C SER A 30 27.61 22.56 -40.27
N LEU A 31 27.56 23.79 -40.79
CA LEU A 31 26.42 24.70 -40.72
C LEU A 31 25.22 24.12 -41.49
N MET A 32 24.12 23.82 -40.78
CA MET A 32 22.82 23.46 -41.36
C MET A 32 21.72 24.41 -40.86
N PRO A 33 20.63 24.65 -41.63
CA PRO A 33 19.58 25.61 -41.29
C PRO A 33 18.77 25.16 -40.06
N PRO A 34 18.07 26.06 -39.34
CA PRO A 34 17.32 25.69 -38.15
C PRO A 34 16.14 24.77 -38.54
N GLN A 35 16.34 23.48 -38.32
CA GLN A 35 15.35 22.44 -38.55
C GLN A 35 14.18 22.65 -37.59
N ARG A 36 12.96 22.63 -38.13
CA ARG A 36 11.67 22.78 -37.44
C ARG A 36 11.38 21.71 -36.36
N GLY A 37 12.36 20.89 -35.96
CA GLY A 37 12.26 19.78 -35.00
C GLY A 37 12.61 20.12 -33.54
N ASP A 38 13.18 21.30 -33.25
CA ASP A 38 13.58 21.69 -31.89
C ASP A 38 12.40 21.82 -30.92
N LYS A 39 11.26 22.31 -31.41
CA LYS A 39 10.07 22.52 -30.56
C LYS A 39 9.45 21.19 -30.13
N THR A 40 9.50 20.17 -30.99
CA THR A 40 9.01 18.83 -30.67
C THR A 40 9.93 18.09 -29.72
N ASP A 41 11.26 18.19 -29.89
CA ASP A 41 12.25 17.61 -28.99
C ASP A 41 12.18 18.24 -27.59
N LEU A 42 12.11 19.58 -27.51
CA LEU A 42 11.90 20.30 -26.25
C LEU A 42 10.60 19.85 -25.56
N ARG A 43 9.51 19.69 -26.31
CA ARG A 43 8.23 19.23 -25.77
C ARG A 43 8.32 17.81 -25.21
N LEU A 44 9.07 16.92 -25.85
CA LEU A 44 9.30 15.56 -25.38
C LEU A 44 10.18 15.54 -24.13
N ARG A 45 11.27 16.33 -24.11
CA ARG A 45 12.12 16.49 -22.92
C ARG A 45 11.33 17.03 -21.72
N ILE A 46 10.52 18.06 -21.92
CA ILE A 46 9.64 18.61 -20.87
C ILE A 46 8.69 17.52 -20.36
N LYS A 47 8.04 16.76 -21.26
CA LYS A 47 7.18 15.63 -20.85
C LYS A 47 7.95 14.59 -20.03
N HIS A 48 9.17 14.22 -20.43
CA HIS A 48 10.00 13.29 -19.66
C HIS A 48 10.33 13.81 -18.27
N VAL A 49 10.71 15.09 -18.15
CA VAL A 49 10.99 15.73 -16.86
C VAL A 49 9.73 15.78 -15.98
N MET A 50 8.57 16.13 -16.56
CA MET A 50 7.30 16.14 -15.83
C MET A 50 6.90 14.73 -15.38
N ASN A 51 7.05 13.72 -16.24
CA ASN A 51 6.77 12.32 -15.91
C ASN A 51 7.72 11.79 -14.83
N ALA A 52 9.00 12.19 -14.86
CA ALA A 52 9.96 11.86 -13.81
C ALA A 52 9.54 12.48 -12.47
N LYS A 53 9.14 13.75 -12.47
CA LYS A 53 8.65 14.45 -11.28
C LYS A 53 7.39 13.78 -10.70
N GLU A 54 6.44 13.38 -11.55
CA GLU A 54 5.22 12.69 -11.11
C GLU A 54 5.51 11.30 -10.52
N ARG A 55 6.50 10.58 -11.08
CA ARG A 55 6.99 9.32 -10.50
C ARG A 55 7.57 9.55 -9.09
N THR A 56 8.39 10.58 -8.89
CA THR A 56 8.91 10.93 -7.56
C THR A 56 7.79 11.28 -6.58
N ARG A 57 6.81 12.08 -7.01
CA ARG A 57 5.63 12.42 -6.19
C ARG A 57 4.86 11.17 -5.78
N THR A 58 4.62 10.26 -6.72
CA THR A 58 3.93 9.00 -6.48
C THR A 58 4.73 8.06 -5.56
N ALA A 59 6.06 8.01 -5.71
CA ALA A 59 6.94 7.25 -4.84
C ALA A 59 6.83 7.73 -3.38
N SER A 60 6.88 9.03 -3.15
CA SER A 60 6.71 9.62 -1.81
C SER A 60 5.37 9.24 -1.15
N VAL A 61 4.27 9.22 -1.92
CA VAL A 61 2.96 8.77 -1.41
C VAL A 61 2.97 7.29 -1.08
N ASN A 62 3.62 6.46 -1.90
CA ASN A 62 3.72 5.02 -1.65
C ASN A 62 4.57 4.72 -0.40
N ASP A 63 5.65 5.47 -0.17
CA ASP A 63 6.47 5.35 1.04
C ASP A 63 5.67 5.68 2.31
N ALA A 64 4.88 6.75 2.27
CA ALA A 64 3.95 7.08 3.36
C ALA A 64 2.92 5.96 3.60
N PHE A 65 2.41 5.34 2.53
CA PHE A 65 1.50 4.18 2.62
C PHE A 65 2.18 2.96 3.27
N LEU A 66 3.44 2.70 2.94
CA LEU A 66 4.22 1.61 3.56
C LEU A 66 4.46 1.86 5.05
N MET A 67 4.78 3.11 5.43
CA MET A 67 4.91 3.50 6.83
C MET A 67 3.62 3.29 7.60
N LEU A 68 2.49 3.80 7.08
CA LEU A 68 1.18 3.61 7.69
C LEU A 68 0.90 2.13 7.91
N ARG A 69 1.21 1.30 6.92
CA ARG A 69 0.95 -0.13 6.98
C ARG A 69 1.75 -0.87 8.05
N ARG A 70 2.98 -0.44 8.33
CA ARG A 70 3.80 -1.00 9.42
C ARG A 70 3.24 -0.70 10.80
N LEU A 71 2.46 0.38 10.94
CA LEU A 71 1.84 0.78 12.21
C LEU A 71 0.53 0.03 12.49
N ILE A 72 -0.03 -0.68 11.50
CA ILE A 72 -1.29 -1.40 11.66
C ILE A 72 -1.01 -2.80 12.23
N PRO A 73 -1.55 -3.16 13.41
CA PRO A 73 -1.37 -4.50 13.95
C PRO A 73 -2.11 -5.55 13.11
N THR A 74 -1.38 -6.49 12.51
CA THR A 74 -1.96 -7.63 11.79
C THR A 74 -1.27 -8.93 12.15
N GLN A 75 -2.00 -10.04 12.07
CA GLN A 75 -1.43 -11.38 12.12
C GLN A 75 -1.53 -12.04 10.74
N PRO A 76 -0.41 -12.53 10.14
CA PRO A 76 0.99 -12.31 10.53
C PRO A 76 1.45 -10.85 10.34
N LEU A 77 2.51 -10.42 11.05
CA LEU A 77 3.00 -9.03 11.07
C LEU A 77 3.33 -8.47 9.67
N ASN A 78 3.68 -9.33 8.72
CA ASN A 78 4.04 -8.97 7.35
C ASN A 78 2.90 -9.16 6.33
N ARG A 79 1.63 -9.20 6.79
CA ARG A 79 0.48 -9.40 5.88
C ARG A 79 0.45 -8.32 4.79
N LYS A 80 0.20 -8.77 3.55
CA LYS A 80 -0.02 -7.93 2.37
C LYS A 80 -1.41 -7.27 2.36
N LEU A 81 -1.54 -6.09 2.97
CA LEU A 81 -2.74 -5.22 2.90
C LEU A 81 -2.76 -4.35 1.64
N SER A 82 -3.87 -4.34 0.91
CA SER A 82 -4.12 -3.37 -0.17
C SER A 82 -4.20 -1.92 0.35
N LYS A 83 -4.17 -0.93 -0.55
CA LYS A 83 -4.31 0.49 -0.19
C LYS A 83 -5.63 0.75 0.55
N ILE A 84 -6.74 0.19 0.06
CA ILE A 84 -8.05 0.36 0.69
C ILE A 84 -8.13 -0.33 2.05
N GLU A 85 -7.58 -1.55 2.19
CA GLU A 85 -7.54 -2.23 3.48
C GLU A 85 -6.71 -1.47 4.50
N THR A 86 -5.56 -0.93 4.09
CA THR A 86 -4.67 -0.10 4.94
C THR A 86 -5.44 1.09 5.50
N LEU A 87 -6.17 1.83 4.66
CA LEU A 87 -6.96 2.98 5.12
C LEU A 87 -8.10 2.59 6.06
N ARG A 88 -8.82 1.50 5.75
CA ARG A 88 -9.90 1.00 6.59
C ARG A 88 -9.40 0.57 7.96
N LEU A 89 -8.33 -0.24 7.99
CA LEU A 89 -7.73 -0.73 9.24
C LEU A 89 -7.11 0.39 10.06
N ALA A 90 -6.46 1.38 9.44
CA ALA A 90 -5.93 2.54 10.16
C ALA A 90 -7.04 3.31 10.88
N THR A 91 -8.18 3.54 10.22
CA THR A 91 -9.34 4.22 10.83
C THR A 91 -9.89 3.42 12.01
N SER A 92 -10.07 2.11 11.83
CA SER A 92 -10.50 1.21 12.91
C SER A 92 -9.51 1.16 14.07
N TYR A 93 -8.20 1.21 13.80
CA TYR A 93 -7.17 1.16 14.82
C TYR A 93 -7.14 2.45 15.66
N ILE A 94 -7.27 3.63 15.03
CA ILE A 94 -7.40 4.91 15.76
C ILE A 94 -8.63 4.88 16.68
N ALA A 95 -9.78 4.42 16.19
CA ALA A 95 -11.00 4.32 16.99
C ALA A 95 -10.86 3.35 18.18
N HIS A 96 -10.14 2.24 17.97
CA HIS A 96 -9.84 1.27 19.01
C HIS A 96 -8.92 1.87 20.10
N LEU A 97 -7.83 2.53 19.71
CA LEU A 97 -6.94 3.23 20.65
C LEU A 97 -7.68 4.29 21.46
N ASN A 98 -8.53 5.10 20.81
CA ASN A 98 -9.37 6.09 21.50
C ASN A 98 -10.32 5.43 22.51
N SER A 99 -10.90 4.30 22.17
CA SER A 99 -11.79 3.58 23.08
C SER A 99 -11.07 3.09 24.34
N ILE A 100 -9.83 2.58 24.17
CA ILE A 100 -8.95 2.17 25.28
C ILE A 100 -8.66 3.36 26.20
N LEU A 101 -8.27 4.49 25.62
CA LEU A 101 -7.90 5.70 26.37
C LEU A 101 -9.08 6.30 27.14
N VAL A 102 -10.31 6.27 26.58
CA VAL A 102 -11.50 6.86 27.20
C VAL A 102 -12.08 6.00 28.31
N THR A 103 -12.11 4.68 28.12
CA THR A 103 -12.74 3.79 29.10
C THR A 103 -11.80 3.44 30.24
N GLY A 104 -10.49 3.32 30.02
CA GLY A 104 -9.57 2.78 31.03
C GLY A 104 -9.88 1.32 31.41
N ILE A 105 -10.80 0.65 30.70
CA ILE A 105 -11.29 -0.69 31.00
C ILE A 105 -10.56 -1.73 30.13
N PRO A 106 -10.01 -2.80 30.73
CA PRO A 106 -9.36 -3.90 30.01
C PRO A 106 -10.38 -4.64 29.13
N ALA A 107 -9.99 -4.95 27.89
CA ALA A 107 -10.54 -5.86 26.85
C ALA A 107 -12.04 -6.28 26.85
N ALA A 108 -12.66 -6.56 28.00
CA ALA A 108 -14.01 -7.11 28.15
C ALA A 108 -15.17 -6.15 27.81
N GLU A 109 -14.98 -4.82 27.86
CA GLU A 109 -16.04 -3.83 27.55
C GLU A 109 -15.75 -2.97 26.31
N GLN A 110 -14.79 -3.37 25.48
CA GLN A 110 -14.41 -2.56 24.32
C GLN A 110 -15.54 -2.50 23.25
N PRO A 111 -15.77 -1.33 22.61
CA PRO A 111 -16.78 -1.14 21.55
C PRO A 111 -16.60 -2.07 20.34
N CYS A 112 -15.41 -2.65 20.13
CA CYS A 112 -15.16 -3.68 19.12
C CYS A 112 -16.04 -4.93 19.34
N LEU A 113 -16.40 -5.25 20.59
CA LEU A 113 -17.30 -6.34 20.96
C LEU A 113 -18.79 -5.97 20.87
N ARG A 114 -19.13 -4.67 20.96
CA ARG A 114 -20.52 -4.20 20.85
C ARG A 114 -21.03 -4.18 19.40
N HIS A 115 -20.14 -4.00 18.42
CA HIS A 115 -20.49 -4.04 17.00
C HIS A 115 -20.63 -5.46 16.43
N LEU A 116 -20.39 -6.52 17.22
CA LEU A 116 -20.75 -7.90 16.82
C LEU A 116 -22.26 -8.14 16.84
N ASN A 117 -23.05 -7.30 17.53
CA ASN A 117 -24.48 -7.51 17.73
C ASN A 117 -25.40 -6.74 16.76
N THR A 118 -24.86 -6.02 15.77
CA THR A 118 -25.67 -5.34 14.75
C THR A 118 -25.36 -5.92 13.37
N PRO A 119 -26.20 -6.82 12.83
CA PRO A 119 -26.07 -7.30 11.47
C PRO A 119 -26.60 -6.23 10.51
N CYS A 120 -25.78 -5.22 10.19
CA CYS A 120 -26.04 -4.39 9.02
C CYS A 120 -25.40 -5.05 7.79
N GLY A 121 -26.21 -5.85 7.10
CA GLY A 121 -25.98 -6.20 5.70
C GLY A 121 -24.92 -7.26 5.42
N GLY A 122 -25.25 -8.53 5.67
CA GLY A 122 -24.71 -9.69 4.92
C GLY A 122 -23.19 -9.94 4.95
N GLN A 123 -22.42 -9.25 5.80
CA GLN A 123 -20.99 -9.51 5.98
C GLN A 123 -20.78 -10.33 7.27
N PRO A 124 -19.93 -11.38 7.24
CA PRO A 124 -19.61 -12.13 8.46
C PRO A 124 -19.00 -11.19 9.51
N PRO A 125 -19.22 -11.42 10.81
CA PRO A 125 -18.68 -10.58 11.87
C PRO A 125 -17.17 -10.49 11.68
N ARG A 126 -16.69 -9.31 11.29
CA ARG A 126 -15.27 -9.01 11.17
C ARG A 126 -14.76 -8.90 12.59
N VAL A 127 -14.37 -10.03 13.17
CA VAL A 127 -13.73 -10.07 14.47
C VAL A 127 -12.59 -9.05 14.43
N CYS A 128 -12.60 -8.10 15.36
CA CYS A 128 -11.60 -7.04 15.42
C CYS A 128 -10.22 -7.69 15.59
N THR A 129 -9.42 -7.68 14.53
CA THR A 129 -8.08 -8.29 14.56
C THR A 129 -7.24 -7.69 15.67
N PHE A 130 -7.47 -6.43 16.07
CA PHE A 130 -6.77 -5.78 17.19
C PHE A 130 -7.10 -6.43 18.54
N CYS A 131 -8.40 -6.67 18.82
CA CYS A 131 -8.85 -7.30 20.07
C CYS A 131 -8.42 -8.80 20.13
N VAL A 132 -8.40 -9.50 18.99
CA VAL A 132 -7.88 -10.88 18.87
C VAL A 132 -6.38 -10.94 19.06
N ASN A 133 -5.63 -9.99 18.48
CA ASN A 133 -4.18 -9.95 18.60
C ASN A 133 -3.76 -9.64 20.05
N GLU A 134 -4.46 -8.74 20.73
CA GLU A 134 -4.22 -8.43 22.15
C GLU A 134 -4.55 -9.61 23.07
N PHE A 135 -5.67 -10.31 22.83
CA PHE A 135 -6.01 -11.53 23.57
C PHE A 135 -4.98 -12.65 23.35
N ASN A 136 -4.62 -12.93 22.09
CA ASN A 136 -3.62 -13.95 21.77
C ASN A 136 -2.24 -13.61 22.35
N GLN A 137 -1.86 -12.34 22.38
CA GLN A 137 -0.61 -11.88 22.98
C GLN A 137 -0.59 -12.15 24.48
N ARG A 138 -1.67 -11.80 25.20
CA ARG A 138 -1.80 -12.12 26.64
C ARG A 138 -1.79 -13.62 26.90
N GLN A 139 -2.47 -14.42 26.09
CA GLN A 139 -2.47 -15.89 26.23
C GLN A 139 -1.07 -16.47 26.05
N LYS A 140 -0.29 -16.01 25.07
CA LYS A 140 1.12 -16.40 24.92
C LYS A 140 1.98 -16.04 26.12
N GLU A 141 1.82 -14.83 26.66
CA GLU A 141 2.56 -14.37 27.85
C GLU A 141 2.23 -15.19 29.10
N LEU A 142 1.00 -15.70 29.20
CA LEU A 142 0.56 -16.63 30.25
C LEU A 142 1.11 -18.05 30.04
N GLU A 143 1.14 -18.54 28.81
CA GLU A 143 1.72 -19.85 28.47
C GLU A 143 3.23 -19.91 28.68
N GLU A 144 3.96 -18.80 28.48
CA GLU A 144 5.41 -18.72 28.75
C GLU A 144 5.75 -18.65 30.26
N GLN A 145 4.76 -18.52 31.15
CA GLN A 145 4.93 -18.46 32.61
C GLN A 145 4.69 -19.79 33.34
N ILE A 146 4.43 -20.88 32.61
CA ILE A 146 4.31 -22.27 33.11
C ILE A 146 5.51 -23.08 32.63
#